data_AF-A0A1I0JIK1-F1
#
_entry.id   AF-A0A1I0JIK1-F1
#
_cell.length_a   1.000
_cell.length_b   1.000
_cell.length_c   1.000
_cell.angle_alpha   90.00
_cell.angle_beta   90.00
_cell.angle_gamma   90.00
#
_symmetry.space_group_name_H-M   'P 1'
#
loop_
_entity.id
_entity.type
_entity.pdbx_description
1 polymer ?
#
loop_
_entity_poly.entity_id
_entity_poly.type
_entity_poly.pdbx_seq_one_letter_code
_entity_poly.pdbx_strand_id
1 'polypeptide(L)'
;MIKELGAQEGDAVLDSEIIFSWFQSLAVIPVEEAARLVSLPDWRSIPVETLLKLRHIKSALNTLSYISETEMVRKHPELNDWFLLRSRLP
;
A
#
# COMPACT_ATOMS: atom_id res chain seq x y z
N MET A 1 -2.53 -14.49 -23.93
CA MET A 1 -3.77 -14.49 -23.13
C MET A 1 -3.37 -14.92 -21.71
N ILE A 2 -2.95 -13.97 -20.87
CA ILE A 2 -2.52 -14.20 -19.47
C ILE A 2 -3.53 -13.49 -18.56
N LYS A 3 -4.83 -13.70 -18.81
CA LYS A 3 -5.91 -13.16 -17.98
C LYS A 3 -6.73 -14.25 -17.28
N GLU A 4 -6.45 -15.52 -17.60
CA GLU A 4 -7.24 -16.68 -17.16
C GLU A 4 -6.48 -17.58 -16.17
N LEU A 5 -5.25 -17.21 -15.79
CA LEU A 5 -4.47 -17.84 -14.72
C LEU A 5 -4.37 -16.90 -13.51
N GLY A 6 -5.45 -16.18 -13.20
CA GLY A 6 -5.57 -15.36 -12.01
C GLY A 6 -6.17 -16.17 -10.86
N ALA A 7 -5.72 -15.92 -9.64
CA ALA A 7 -6.25 -16.52 -8.42
C ALA A 7 -7.78 -16.39 -8.38
N GLN A 8 -8.47 -17.47 -7.98
CA GLN A 8 -9.93 -17.49 -7.87
C GLN A 8 -10.38 -17.14 -6.45
N GLU A 9 -11.64 -16.71 -6.31
CA GLU A 9 -12.28 -16.50 -5.02
C GLU A 9 -12.19 -17.81 -4.18
N GLY A 10 -11.47 -17.76 -3.05
CA GLY A 10 -11.16 -18.94 -2.22
C GLY A 10 -9.71 -19.45 -2.30
N ASP A 11 -8.88 -18.93 -3.23
CA ASP A 11 -7.43 -19.16 -3.17
C ASP A 11 -6.82 -18.39 -2.01
N ALA A 12 -5.94 -19.05 -1.23
CA ALA A 12 -5.22 -18.43 -0.11
C ALA A 12 -4.38 -17.20 -0.53
N VAL A 13 -4.09 -17.05 -1.82
CA VAL A 13 -3.37 -15.91 -2.41
C VAL A 13 -4.22 -14.62 -2.42
N LEU A 14 -5.55 -14.74 -2.30
CA LEU A 14 -6.49 -13.61 -2.22
C LEU A 14 -7.13 -13.45 -0.83
N ASP A 15 -6.60 -14.13 0.20
CA ASP A 15 -7.06 -13.89 1.56
C ASP A 15 -6.70 -12.45 1.98
N SER A 16 -7.75 -11.65 2.23
CA SER A 16 -7.62 -10.25 2.61
C SER A 16 -6.74 -10.06 3.85
N GLU A 17 -6.76 -10.98 4.81
CA GLU A 17 -5.97 -10.90 6.04
C GLU A 17 -4.49 -11.17 5.77
N ILE A 18 -4.17 -12.13 4.89
CA ILE A 18 -2.78 -12.43 4.50
C ILE A 18 -2.19 -11.25 3.73
N ILE A 19 -2.94 -10.71 2.78
CA ILE A 19 -2.54 -9.54 1.99
C ILE A 19 -2.37 -8.31 2.90
N PHE A 20 -3.30 -8.09 3.83
CA PHE A 20 -3.23 -6.98 4.76
C PHE A 20 -2.04 -7.11 5.71
N SER A 21 -1.80 -8.30 6.27
CA SER A 21 -0.64 -8.59 7.12
C SER A 21 0.68 -8.38 6.37
N TRP A 22 0.76 -8.79 5.11
CA TRP A 22 1.90 -8.51 4.24
C TRP A 22 2.11 -7.00 4.07
N PHE A 23 1.05 -6.23 3.80
CA PHE A 23 1.15 -4.78 3.68
C PHE A 23 1.62 -4.13 4.98
N GLN A 24 1.06 -4.52 6.13
CA GLN A 24 1.48 -4.01 7.44
C GLN A 24 2.97 -4.27 7.71
N SER A 25 3.49 -5.43 7.31
CA SER A 25 4.92 -5.75 7.45
C SER A 25 5.83 -4.80 6.64
N LEU A 26 5.32 -4.22 5.55
CA LEU A 26 6.03 -3.26 4.70
C LEU A 26 5.83 -1.81 5.14
N ALA A 27 4.65 -1.48 5.69
CA ALA A 27 4.28 -0.16 6.19
C ALA A 27 4.90 0.13 7.57
N VAL A 28 6.24 0.05 7.65
CA VAL A 28 7.02 0.27 8.88
C VAL A 28 7.00 1.72 9.40
N ILE A 29 6.41 2.63 8.63
CA ILE A 29 6.20 4.04 8.99
C ILE A 29 4.69 4.25 9.16
N PRO A 30 4.23 4.89 10.25
CA PRO A 30 2.83 5.24 10.43
C PRO A 30 2.28 6.10 9.29
N VAL A 31 0.99 5.99 8.99
CA VAL A 31 0.37 6.72 7.88
C VAL A 31 0.44 8.24 8.08
N GLU A 32 0.33 8.71 9.32
CA GLU A 32 0.43 10.11 9.70
C GLU A 32 1.84 10.65 9.47
N GLU A 33 2.85 9.85 9.77
CA GLU A 33 4.26 10.17 9.54
C GLU A 33 4.55 10.24 8.04
N ALA A 34 4.05 9.27 7.27
CA ALA A 34 4.14 9.30 5.82
C ALA A 34 3.43 10.54 5.23
N ALA A 35 2.26 10.89 5.76
CA ALA A 35 1.50 12.09 5.35
C ALA A 35 2.26 13.38 5.63
N ARG A 36 2.95 13.47 6.78
CA ARG A 36 3.83 14.60 7.10
C ARG A 36 4.99 14.68 6.13
N LEU A 37 5.68 13.57 5.86
CA LEU A 37 6.85 13.51 4.99
C LEU A 37 6.53 13.92 3.55
N VAL A 38 5.43 13.44 2.96
CA VAL A 38 5.06 13.84 1.59
C VAL A 38 4.51 15.27 1.49
N SER A 39 4.17 15.89 2.63
CA SER A 39 3.77 17.29 2.69
C SER A 39 4.97 18.24 2.80
N LEU A 40 6.19 17.70 2.96
CA LEU A 40 7.40 18.52 2.95
C LEU A 40 7.65 19.09 1.54
N PRO A 41 7.98 20.39 1.43
CA PRO A 41 8.19 21.05 0.15
C PRO A 41 9.47 20.59 -0.55
N ASP A 42 10.46 20.08 0.19
CA ASP A 42 11.73 19.59 -0.36
C ASP A 42 12.05 18.17 0.10
N TRP A 43 11.95 17.24 -0.85
CA TRP A 43 12.24 15.83 -0.62
C TRP A 43 13.72 15.53 -0.47
N ARG A 44 14.61 16.45 -0.91
CA ARG A 44 16.06 16.29 -0.73
C ARG A 44 16.47 16.39 0.74
N SER A 45 15.61 16.95 1.58
CA SER A 45 15.80 16.98 3.04
C SER A 45 15.46 15.66 3.73
N ILE A 46 14.79 14.73 3.03
CA ILE A 46 14.40 13.42 3.58
C ILE A 46 15.55 12.44 3.35
N PRO A 47 15.99 11.68 4.38
CA PRO A 47 16.98 10.63 4.22
C PRO A 47 16.60 9.63 3.13
N VAL A 48 17.59 9.18 2.35
CA VAL A 48 17.35 8.31 1.19
C VAL A 48 16.67 7.00 1.59
N GLU A 49 17.00 6.46 2.77
CA GLU A 49 16.39 5.25 3.32
C GLU A 49 14.89 5.44 3.59
N THR A 50 14.50 6.63 4.04
CA THR A 50 13.10 6.97 4.26
C THR A 50 12.36 7.13 2.93
N LEU A 51 12.99 7.75 1.93
CA LEU A 51 12.42 7.82 0.57
C LEU A 51 12.21 6.44 -0.04
N LEU A 52 13.16 5.52 0.15
CA LEU A 52 13.02 4.13 -0.32
C LEU A 52 11.86 3.40 0.37
N LYS A 53 11.68 3.59 1.68
CA LYS A 53 10.52 3.05 2.40
C LYS A 53 9.20 3.58 1.83
N LEU A 54 9.10 4.89 1.59
CA LEU A 54 7.90 5.49 1.01
C LEU A 54 7.61 4.95 -0.41
N ARG A 55 8.65 4.73 -1.23
CA ARG A 55 8.52 4.09 -2.55
C ARG A 55 8.02 2.66 -2.45
N HIS A 56 8.54 1.88 -1.50
CA HIS A 56 8.09 0.50 -1.28
C HIS A 56 6.62 0.47 -0.86
N ILE A 57 6.20 1.38 0.02
CA ILE A 57 4.80 1.52 0.43
C ILE A 57 3.91 1.86 -0.79
N LYS A 58 4.32 2.82 -1.64
CA LYS A 58 3.58 3.14 -2.87
C LYS A 58 3.45 1.95 -3.81
N SER A 59 4.54 1.20 -3.99
CA SER A 59 4.54 -0.02 -4.80
C SER A 59 3.56 -1.05 -4.24
N ALA A 60 3.56 -1.27 -2.93
CA ALA A 60 2.64 -2.18 -2.28
C ALA A 60 1.18 -1.72 -2.46
N LEU A 61 0.90 -0.42 -2.28
CA LEU A 61 -0.43 0.16 -2.51
C LEU A 61 -0.90 0.05 -3.96
N ASN A 62 0.02 0.12 -4.93
CA ASN A 62 -0.32 -0.14 -6.33
C ASN A 62 -0.72 -1.60 -6.53
N THR A 63 0.05 -2.55 -5.99
CA THR A 63 -0.31 -3.96 -6.02
C THR A 63 -1.68 -4.18 -5.36
N LEU A 64 -1.88 -3.62 -4.17
CA LEU A 64 -3.16 -3.64 -3.46
C LEU A 64 -4.27 -3.11 -4.35
N SER A 65 -4.11 -1.96 -5.03
CA SER A 65 -5.17 -1.40 -5.89
C SER A 65 -5.60 -2.29 -7.06
N TYR A 66 -4.78 -3.25 -7.47
CA TYR A 66 -5.12 -4.22 -8.52
C TYR A 66 -5.81 -5.49 -7.99
N ILE A 67 -5.57 -5.85 -6.72
CA ILE A 67 -6.10 -7.07 -6.09
C ILE A 67 -7.24 -6.78 -5.12
N SER A 68 -7.33 -5.54 -4.63
CA SER A 68 -8.36 -5.09 -3.71
C SER A 68 -9.61 -4.79 -4.51
N GLU A 69 -10.37 -5.83 -4.83
CA GLU A 69 -11.80 -5.66 -4.97
C GLU A 69 -12.37 -5.14 -3.64
N THR A 70 -13.52 -4.46 -3.74
CA THR A 70 -14.20 -3.66 -2.70
C THR A 70 -14.24 -4.27 -1.28
N GLU A 71 -14.08 -5.58 -1.14
CA GLU A 71 -14.14 -6.31 0.13
C GLU A 71 -12.93 -6.08 1.04
N MET A 72 -11.71 -5.99 0.50
CA MET A 72 -10.49 -5.81 1.33
C MET A 72 -10.51 -4.45 2.04
N VAL A 73 -10.91 -3.39 1.31
CA VAL A 73 -11.06 -2.04 1.88
C VAL A 73 -12.23 -1.96 2.87
N ARG A 74 -13.28 -2.78 2.69
CA ARG A 74 -14.37 -2.88 3.66
C ARG A 74 -13.93 -3.53 4.98
N LYS A 75 -13.05 -4.54 4.91
CA LYS A 75 -12.52 -5.23 6.09
C LYS A 75 -11.44 -4.43 6.82
N HIS A 76 -10.63 -3.69 6.06
CA HIS A 76 -9.52 -2.88 6.59
C HIS A 76 -9.69 -1.40 6.20
N PRO A 77 -10.57 -0.64 6.89
CA PRO A 77 -10.82 0.76 6.59
C PRO A 77 -9.59 1.66 6.74
N GLU A 78 -8.59 1.27 7.52
CA GLU A 78 -7.28 1.92 7.68
C GLU A 78 -6.49 2.02 6.37
N LEU A 79 -6.79 1.17 5.39
CA LEU A 79 -6.19 1.28 4.05
C LEU A 79 -6.69 2.50 3.29
N ASN A 80 -7.85 3.07 3.64
CA ASN A 80 -8.38 4.25 2.96
C ASN A 80 -7.41 5.43 3.04
N ASP A 81 -6.84 5.68 4.22
CA ASP A 81 -5.90 6.78 4.42
C ASP A 81 -4.63 6.57 3.59
N TRP A 82 -4.15 5.33 3.52
CA TRP A 82 -3.03 4.97 2.64
C TRP A 82 -3.37 5.14 1.16
N PHE A 83 -4.57 4.75 0.72
CA PHE A 83 -5.00 4.93 -0.66
C PHE A 83 -5.19 6.40 -1.05
N LEU A 84 -5.66 7.25 -0.13
CA LEU A 84 -5.71 8.71 -0.30
C LEU A 84 -4.31 9.31 -0.42
N LEU A 85 -3.34 8.77 0.34
CA LEU A 85 -1.95 9.23 0.32
C LEU A 85 -1.17 8.77 -0.93
N ARG A 86 -1.58 7.65 -1.53
CA ARG A 86 -0.86 6.93 -2.60
C ARG A 86 -0.38 7.82 -3.75
N SER A 87 -1.21 8.76 -4.21
CA SER A 87 -0.89 9.65 -5.33
C SER A 87 0.22 10.66 -5.02
N ARG A 88 0.46 10.93 -3.72
CA ARG A 88 1.44 11.89 -3.22
C ARG A 88 2.75 11.24 -2.80
N LEU A 89 2.79 9.92 -2.68
CA LEU A 89 4.02 9.18 -2.38
C LEU A 89 5.02 9.25 -3.56
N PRO A 90 6.34 9.20 -3.27
CA PRO A 90 7.40 9.09 -4.28
C PRO A 90 7.22 7.91 -5.23
#